data_AF-A0A817E6W0-F1
#
_entry.id   AF-A0A817E6W0-F1
#
_cell.length_a   1.000
_cell.length_b   1.000
_cell.length_c   1.000
_cell.angle_alpha   90.00
_cell.angle_beta   90.00
_cell.angle_gamma   90.00
#
_symmetry.space_group_name_H-M   'P 1'
#
loop_
_entity.id
_entity.type
_entity.pdbx_description
1 polymer ?
#
loop_
_entity_poly.entity_id
_entity_poly.type
_entity_poly.pdbx_seq_one_letter_code
_entity_poly.pdbx_strand_id
1 'polypeptide(L)'
;MTLILPVKHIKQESNWDCGVTCLRMLINYYHLDLTSFEHLLSSYECNQSTWSIDLLHLLHQSSIHAILYTITIGCSSAYDNTPYYETLICKDRERVDKLFVSEASNVKIGSINWLDLKNHLIEQRIPFLVLIDANKLKCDTCKTTVFERLANKFISPISSYQGHYILVIGYITNESNDFIRYVDPAKNDGFCTTTKENFDLARKTFGTDEDLILCYKKR
;
A
#
# COMPACT_ATOMS: atom_id res chain seq x y z
N MET A 1 4.63 -19.05 -15.44
CA MET A 1 3.20 -18.67 -15.32
C MET A 1 3.12 -17.18 -15.05
N THR A 2 2.18 -16.49 -15.68
CA THR A 2 2.09 -15.02 -15.60
C THR A 2 0.64 -14.60 -15.40
N LEU A 3 0.42 -13.65 -14.50
CA LEU A 3 -0.85 -12.95 -14.34
C LEU A 3 -0.53 -11.46 -14.21
N ILE A 4 -1.17 -10.62 -15.03
CA ILE A 4 -1.08 -9.16 -14.93
C ILE A 4 -2.49 -8.62 -15.12
N LEU A 5 -3.01 -7.93 -14.11
CA LEU A 5 -4.33 -7.31 -14.13
C LEU A 5 -4.25 -5.95 -14.83
N PRO A 6 -5.24 -5.61 -15.69
CA PRO A 6 -5.21 -4.39 -16.50
C PRO A 6 -5.60 -3.15 -15.68
N VAL A 7 -4.71 -2.70 -14.79
CA VAL A 7 -4.91 -1.48 -14.01
C VAL A 7 -4.42 -0.25 -14.79
N LYS A 8 -5.24 0.80 -14.85
CA LYS A 8 -4.82 2.11 -15.35
C LYS A 8 -4.02 2.83 -14.27
N HIS A 9 -2.76 3.17 -14.58
CA HIS A 9 -1.91 3.96 -13.69
C HIS A 9 -2.51 5.36 -13.48
N ILE A 10 -2.47 5.82 -12.22
CA ILE A 10 -2.77 7.19 -11.82
C ILE A 10 -1.58 7.66 -10.96
N LYS A 11 -1.05 8.84 -11.29
CA LYS A 11 0.07 9.45 -10.56
C LYS A 11 -0.43 10.19 -9.33
N GLN A 12 0.27 10.05 -8.21
CA GLN A 12 -0.02 10.80 -6.98
C GLN A 12 0.32 12.29 -7.16
N GLU A 13 -0.43 13.16 -6.49
CA GLU A 13 -0.28 14.61 -6.63
C GLU A 13 0.57 15.23 -5.52
N SER A 14 0.73 14.53 -4.39
CA SER A 14 1.45 14.99 -3.21
C SER A 14 2.34 13.87 -2.64
N ASN A 15 3.03 14.13 -1.53
CA ASN A 15 3.88 13.13 -0.87
C ASN A 15 3.12 12.21 0.10
N TRP A 16 1.86 12.52 0.42
CA TRP A 16 1.05 11.80 1.40
C TRP A 16 -0.07 10.96 0.80
N ASP A 17 -0.45 11.20 -0.46
CA ASP A 17 -1.65 10.64 -1.10
C ASP A 17 -1.40 9.37 -1.90
N CYS A 18 -0.26 8.70 -1.70
CA CYS A 18 0.07 7.45 -2.41
C CYS A 18 -0.98 6.35 -2.15
N GLY A 19 -1.44 6.18 -0.91
CA GLY A 19 -2.47 5.20 -0.55
C GLY A 19 -3.82 5.51 -1.17
N VAL A 20 -4.25 6.77 -1.11
CA VAL A 20 -5.50 7.23 -1.73
C VAL A 20 -5.44 7.09 -3.26
N THR A 21 -4.29 7.37 -3.87
CA THR A 21 -4.08 7.20 -5.31
C THR A 21 -4.15 5.72 -5.71
N CYS A 22 -3.65 4.80 -4.88
CA CYS A 22 -3.90 3.37 -5.06
C CYS A 22 -5.39 3.03 -5.02
N LEU A 23 -6.18 3.67 -4.14
CA LEU A 23 -7.64 3.51 -4.16
C LEU A 23 -8.27 4.03 -5.44
N ARG A 24 -7.86 5.20 -5.96
CA ARG A 24 -8.34 5.71 -7.26
C ARG A 24 -8.12 4.68 -8.38
N MET A 25 -6.95 4.05 -8.40
CA MET A 25 -6.65 2.97 -9.36
C MET A 25 -7.56 1.74 -9.17
N LEU A 26 -7.85 1.35 -7.93
CA LEU A 26 -8.82 0.29 -7.64
C LEU A 26 -10.25 0.66 -8.04
N ILE A 27 -10.73 1.85 -7.69
CA ILE A 27 -12.07 2.35 -8.07
C ILE A 27 -12.22 2.30 -9.59
N ASN A 28 -11.20 2.73 -10.33
CA ASN A 28 -11.19 2.61 -11.79
C ASN A 28 -11.19 1.15 -12.27
N TYR A 29 -10.41 0.27 -11.63
CA TYR A 29 -10.37 -1.16 -11.93
C TYR A 29 -11.72 -1.85 -11.72
N TYR A 30 -12.48 -1.46 -10.69
CA TYR A 30 -13.84 -1.93 -10.44
C TYR A 30 -14.91 -1.26 -11.32
N HIS A 31 -14.51 -0.34 -12.21
CA HIS A 31 -15.42 0.48 -13.03
C HIS A 31 -16.44 1.27 -12.19
N LEU A 32 -16.04 1.70 -11.00
CA LEU A 32 -16.83 2.55 -10.12
C LEU A 32 -16.60 4.04 -10.47
N ASP A 33 -17.54 4.90 -10.09
CA ASP A 33 -17.47 6.33 -10.35
C ASP A 33 -16.39 7.00 -9.49
N LEU A 34 -15.34 7.48 -10.15
CA LEU A 34 -14.27 8.24 -9.51
C LEU A 34 -14.78 9.55 -8.91
N THR A 35 -15.79 10.19 -9.50
CA THR A 35 -16.33 11.47 -9.00
C THR A 35 -16.93 11.29 -7.61
N SER A 36 -17.77 10.27 -7.44
CA SER A 36 -18.33 9.87 -6.15
C SER A 36 -17.24 9.55 -5.12
N PHE A 37 -16.16 8.89 -5.54
CA PHE A 37 -15.03 8.61 -4.66
C PHE A 37 -14.28 9.87 -4.23
N GLU A 38 -14.04 10.83 -5.15
CA GLU A 38 -13.42 12.11 -4.79
C GLU A 38 -14.31 12.92 -3.84
N HIS A 39 -15.64 12.87 -3.99
CA HIS A 39 -16.56 13.49 -3.04
C HIS A 39 -16.46 12.85 -1.65
N LEU A 40 -16.45 11.51 -1.56
CA LEU A 40 -16.23 10.77 -0.31
C LEU A 40 -14.89 11.18 0.33
N LEU A 41 -13.81 11.18 -0.46
CA LEU A 41 -12.48 11.57 0.01
C LEU A 41 -12.45 13.01 0.51
N SER A 42 -13.10 13.95 -0.18
CA SER A 42 -13.15 15.35 0.24
C SER A 42 -13.88 15.56 1.57
N SER A 43 -14.85 14.68 1.88
CA SER A 43 -15.54 14.67 3.17
C SER A 43 -14.78 13.92 4.27
N TYR A 44 -13.79 13.13 3.88
CA TYR A 44 -12.98 12.32 4.78
C TYR A 44 -11.70 13.08 5.14
N GLU A 45 -11.65 13.65 6.34
CA GLU A 45 -10.52 14.46 6.84
C GLU A 45 -9.25 13.63 7.08
N CYS A 46 -8.59 13.18 6.01
CA CYS A 46 -7.33 12.43 6.10
C CYS A 46 -6.15 13.25 6.65
N ASN A 47 -6.29 14.57 6.86
CA ASN A 47 -5.26 15.45 7.44
C ASN A 47 -3.83 15.25 6.88
N GLN A 48 -3.71 14.93 5.58
CA GLN A 48 -2.43 14.61 4.92
C GLN A 48 -1.64 13.45 5.58
N SER A 49 -2.32 12.57 6.32
CA SER A 49 -1.76 11.43 7.06
C SER A 49 -2.68 10.21 6.91
N THR A 50 -2.43 9.42 5.87
CA THR A 50 -3.30 8.27 5.52
C THR A 50 -2.75 6.98 6.12
N TRP A 51 -3.56 6.31 6.95
CA TRP A 51 -3.25 5.01 7.55
C TRP A 51 -3.93 3.87 6.80
N SER A 52 -3.42 2.64 6.91
CA SER A 52 -4.01 1.47 6.24
C SER A 52 -5.47 1.24 6.62
N ILE A 53 -5.83 1.55 7.88
CA ILE A 53 -7.23 1.43 8.34
C ILE A 53 -8.15 2.48 7.69
N ASP A 54 -7.64 3.66 7.35
CA ASP A 54 -8.38 4.66 6.57
C ASP A 54 -8.69 4.13 5.17
N LEU A 55 -7.67 3.53 4.54
CA LEU A 55 -7.81 2.99 3.20
C LEU A 55 -8.82 1.84 3.14
N LEU A 56 -8.80 0.98 4.16
CA LEU A 56 -9.80 -0.08 4.32
C LEU A 56 -11.21 0.52 4.45
N HIS A 57 -11.38 1.51 5.32
CA HIS A 57 -12.67 2.15 5.56
C HIS A 57 -13.21 2.82 4.29
N LEU A 58 -12.38 3.56 3.55
CA LEU A 58 -12.76 4.21 2.30
C LEU A 58 -13.18 3.20 1.21
N LEU A 59 -12.53 2.04 1.15
CA LEU A 59 -12.94 0.95 0.26
C LEU A 59 -14.34 0.41 0.62
N HIS A 60 -14.63 0.23 1.91
CA HIS A 60 -15.96 -0.20 2.36
C HIS A 60 -17.05 0.84 2.09
N GLN A 61 -16.77 2.13 2.32
CA GLN A 61 -17.68 3.21 1.92
C GLN A 61 -17.93 3.23 0.40
N SER A 62 -16.94 2.78 -0.39
CA SER A 62 -17.05 2.58 -1.85
C SER A 62 -17.66 1.23 -2.24
N SER A 63 -18.21 0.47 -1.29
CA SER A 63 -18.80 -0.85 -1.49
C SER A 63 -17.85 -1.91 -2.08
N ILE A 64 -16.54 -1.80 -1.83
CA ILE A 64 -15.54 -2.82 -2.17
C ILE A 64 -15.27 -3.66 -0.93
N HIS A 65 -15.45 -4.98 -1.01
CA HIS A 65 -15.16 -5.87 0.11
C HIS A 65 -13.65 -6.09 0.23
N ALA A 66 -13.07 -5.71 1.37
CA ALA A 66 -11.65 -5.83 1.61
C ALA A 66 -11.35 -6.28 3.05
N ILE A 67 -10.14 -6.81 3.26
CA ILE A 67 -9.62 -7.21 4.58
C ILE A 67 -8.21 -6.64 4.73
N LEU A 68 -7.99 -5.93 5.83
CA LEU A 68 -6.65 -5.50 6.26
C LEU A 68 -5.96 -6.64 7.00
N TYR A 69 -4.77 -6.99 6.56
CA TYR A 69 -3.84 -7.84 7.29
C TYR A 69 -2.70 -6.98 7.81
N THR A 70 -2.36 -7.16 9.08
CA THR A 70 -1.34 -6.37 9.78
C THR A 70 -0.76 -7.19 10.93
N ILE A 71 0.44 -6.86 11.42
CA ILE A 71 0.98 -7.43 12.66
C ILE A 71 0.77 -6.52 13.89
N THR A 72 0.23 -5.31 13.69
CA THR A 72 0.03 -4.31 14.74
C THR A 72 -1.42 -3.79 14.72
N ILE A 73 -2.04 -3.59 15.89
CA ILE A 73 -3.33 -2.89 16.00
C ILE A 73 -3.10 -1.50 16.57
N GLY A 74 -3.71 -0.49 15.93
CA GLY A 74 -3.62 0.91 16.36
C GLY A 74 -2.22 1.49 16.13
N CYS A 75 -1.95 2.63 16.77
CA CYS A 75 -0.60 3.20 16.77
C CYS A 75 0.32 2.35 17.66
N SER A 76 1.40 1.80 17.11
CA SER A 76 2.35 1.00 17.88
C SER A 76 2.94 1.82 19.05
N SER A 77 2.84 1.29 20.27
CA SER A 77 3.48 1.87 21.46
C SER A 77 5.01 1.91 21.40
N ALA A 78 5.61 1.20 20.43
CA ALA A 78 7.05 1.27 20.17
C ALA A 78 7.52 2.67 19.72
N TYR A 79 6.60 3.54 19.29
CA TYR A 79 6.90 4.91 18.85
C TYR A 79 6.62 5.98 19.93
N ASP A 80 6.17 5.58 21.12
CA ASP A 80 5.81 6.49 22.23
C ASP A 80 6.99 7.39 22.68
N ASN A 81 8.23 7.08 22.30
CA ASN A 81 9.44 7.84 22.64
C ASN A 81 10.13 8.52 21.43
N THR A 82 9.43 8.70 20.31
CA THR A 82 10.00 9.37 19.12
C THR A 82 9.31 10.72 18.86
N PRO A 83 10.01 11.87 19.00
CA PRO A 83 9.39 13.20 18.98
C PRO A 83 8.58 13.55 17.70
N TYR A 84 8.98 12.99 16.55
CA TYR A 84 8.26 13.15 15.28
C TYR A 84 6.89 12.46 15.31
N TYR A 85 6.82 11.29 15.96
CA TYR A 85 5.60 10.51 16.07
C TYR A 85 4.72 10.98 17.23
N GLU A 86 5.27 11.50 18.33
CA GLU A 86 4.47 12.01 19.46
C GLU A 86 3.41 13.05 19.06
N THR A 87 3.74 13.95 18.10
CA THR A 87 2.81 15.00 17.66
C THR A 87 1.81 14.56 16.58
N LEU A 88 2.17 13.61 15.71
CA LEU A 88 1.30 13.05 14.66
C LEU A 88 0.39 11.94 15.21
N ILE A 89 0.93 11.03 16.02
CA ILE A 89 0.18 9.95 16.69
C ILE A 89 -0.92 10.57 17.56
N CYS A 90 -0.67 11.64 18.31
CA CYS A 90 -1.70 12.24 19.17
C CYS A 90 -2.92 12.79 18.41
N LYS A 91 -2.76 13.22 17.14
CA LYS A 91 -3.87 13.79 16.34
C LYS A 91 -4.67 12.73 15.60
N ASP A 92 -3.98 11.72 15.05
CA ASP A 92 -4.64 10.67 14.27
C ASP A 92 -5.17 9.53 15.13
N ARG A 93 -4.59 9.30 16.33
CA ARG A 93 -4.91 8.14 17.17
C ARG A 93 -6.39 8.01 17.49
N GLU A 94 -7.08 9.10 17.82
CA GLU A 94 -8.52 9.01 18.12
C GLU A 94 -9.31 8.48 16.92
N ARG A 95 -9.02 8.96 15.70
CA ARG A 95 -9.65 8.48 14.46
C ARG A 95 -9.25 7.05 14.15
N VAL A 96 -7.95 6.76 14.17
CA VAL A 96 -7.38 5.43 13.85
C VAL A 96 -7.93 4.36 14.80
N ASP A 97 -7.92 4.61 16.11
CA ASP A 97 -8.42 3.68 17.11
C ASP A 97 -9.94 3.42 16.94
N LYS A 98 -10.73 4.48 16.68
CA LYS A 98 -12.17 4.34 16.36
C LYS A 98 -12.39 3.47 15.12
N LEU A 99 -11.57 3.65 14.08
CA LEU A 99 -11.68 2.86 12.86
C LEU A 99 -11.35 1.39 13.11
N PHE A 100 -10.28 1.08 13.85
CA PHE A 100 -9.97 -0.30 14.23
C PHE A 100 -11.09 -0.98 15.03
N VAL A 101 -11.82 -0.22 15.86
CA VAL A 101 -13.03 -0.73 16.54
C VAL A 101 -14.15 -0.98 15.53
N SER A 102 -14.43 -0.04 14.64
CA SER A 102 -15.53 -0.16 13.67
C SER A 102 -15.30 -1.21 12.59
N GLU A 103 -14.04 -1.45 12.22
CA GLU A 103 -13.62 -2.37 11.16
C GLU A 103 -13.08 -3.68 11.74
N ALA A 104 -13.29 -3.97 13.03
CA ALA A 104 -12.68 -5.10 13.72
C ALA A 104 -12.91 -6.46 13.04
N SER A 105 -14.06 -6.68 12.41
CA SER A 105 -14.36 -7.91 11.65
C SER A 105 -13.61 -8.02 10.32
N ASN A 106 -13.05 -6.91 9.83
CA ASN A 106 -12.34 -6.78 8.56
C ASN A 106 -10.83 -6.59 8.74
N VAL A 107 -10.33 -6.73 9.98
CA VAL A 107 -8.90 -6.71 10.31
C VAL A 107 -8.47 -8.10 10.75
N LYS A 108 -7.35 -8.59 10.22
CA LYS A 108 -6.74 -9.86 10.60
C LYS A 108 -5.30 -9.65 11.03
N ILE A 109 -4.97 -10.14 12.23
CA ILE A 109 -3.62 -10.07 12.76
C ILE A 109 -2.81 -11.24 12.20
N GLY A 110 -1.70 -10.96 11.54
CA GLY A 110 -0.72 -11.96 11.13
C GLY A 110 0.00 -11.63 9.83
N SER A 111 1.21 -12.18 9.70
CA SER A 111 2.00 -12.10 8.48
C SER A 111 1.45 -13.04 7.42
N ILE A 112 1.27 -12.53 6.19
CA ILE A 112 0.94 -13.36 5.02
C ILE A 112 2.23 -13.65 4.24
N ASN A 113 2.42 -14.90 3.78
CA ASN A 113 3.53 -15.26 2.91
C ASN A 113 3.21 -15.01 1.42
N TRP A 114 4.23 -14.98 0.57
CA TRP A 114 4.04 -14.75 -0.87
C TRP A 114 3.15 -15.79 -1.56
N LEU A 115 3.19 -17.06 -1.16
CA LEU A 115 2.38 -18.12 -1.78
C LEU A 115 0.88 -17.83 -1.61
N ASP A 116 0.46 -17.40 -0.42
CA ASP A 116 -0.92 -17.03 -0.14
C ASP A 116 -1.35 -15.76 -0.91
N LEU A 117 -0.46 -14.75 -1.02
CA LEU A 117 -0.72 -13.55 -1.83
C LEU A 117 -0.86 -13.87 -3.33
N LYS A 118 -0.03 -14.79 -3.83
CA LYS A 118 -0.09 -15.27 -5.21
C LYS A 118 -1.38 -16.04 -5.47
N ASN A 119 -1.78 -16.93 -4.56
CA ASN A 119 -3.05 -17.64 -4.64
C ASN A 119 -4.24 -16.67 -4.62
N HIS A 120 -4.19 -15.65 -3.75
CA HIS A 120 -5.20 -14.59 -3.71
C HIS A 120 -5.33 -13.88 -5.07
N LEU A 121 -4.23 -13.49 -5.73
CA LEU A 121 -4.29 -12.91 -7.08
C LEU A 121 -4.91 -13.87 -8.11
N ILE A 122 -4.61 -15.16 -8.04
CA ILE A 122 -5.12 -16.18 -8.96
C ILE A 122 -6.64 -16.34 -8.81
N GLU A 123 -7.11 -16.47 -7.57
CA GLU A 123 -8.51 -16.72 -7.22
C GLU A 123 -9.39 -15.48 -7.38
N GLN A 124 -8.95 -14.36 -6.78
CA GLN A 124 -9.73 -13.13 -6.73
C GLN A 124 -9.60 -12.31 -8.00
N ARG A 125 -8.48 -12.41 -8.74
CA ARG A 125 -8.23 -11.58 -9.95
C ARG A 125 -8.47 -10.09 -9.67
N ILE A 126 -8.08 -9.62 -8.49
CA ILE A 126 -8.22 -8.24 -8.05
C ILE A 126 -6.85 -7.79 -7.52
N PRO A 127 -6.38 -6.56 -7.83
CA PRO A 127 -5.15 -6.03 -7.27
C PRO A 127 -5.27 -5.83 -5.75
N PHE A 128 -4.15 -5.83 -5.03
CA PHE A 128 -4.15 -5.56 -3.60
C PHE A 128 -3.16 -4.45 -3.25
N LEU A 129 -3.47 -3.69 -2.19
CA LEU A 129 -2.57 -2.66 -1.67
C LEU A 129 -1.57 -3.27 -0.70
N VAL A 130 -0.38 -2.68 -0.66
CA VAL A 130 0.67 -3.03 0.28
C VAL A 130 1.43 -1.78 0.71
N LEU A 131 1.71 -1.67 2.00
CA LEU A 131 2.64 -0.68 2.54
C LEU A 131 4.07 -1.24 2.49
N ILE A 132 5.00 -0.46 1.92
CA ILE A 132 6.41 -0.84 1.81
C ILE A 132 7.31 0.27 2.35
N ASP A 133 8.53 -0.10 2.72
CA ASP A 133 9.63 0.86 2.88
C ASP A 133 10.23 1.19 1.51
N ALA A 134 9.99 2.42 1.04
CA ALA A 134 10.43 2.91 -0.26
C ALA A 134 11.96 2.90 -0.42
N ASN A 135 12.70 2.97 0.68
CA ASN A 135 14.17 2.91 0.66
C ASN A 135 14.69 1.49 0.37
N LYS A 136 13.86 0.47 0.57
CA LYS A 136 14.24 -0.95 0.43
C LYS A 136 13.73 -1.59 -0.84
N LEU A 137 12.63 -1.09 -1.39
CA LEU A 137 12.06 -1.61 -2.64
C LEU A 137 12.92 -1.20 -3.84
N LYS A 138 13.35 -2.18 -4.62
CA LYS A 138 14.15 -2.03 -5.84
C LYS A 138 13.29 -2.43 -7.02
N CYS A 139 13.24 -1.56 -8.02
CA CYS A 139 12.56 -1.84 -9.27
C CYS A 139 13.55 -2.36 -10.32
N ASP A 140 13.29 -3.55 -10.87
CA ASP A 140 14.11 -4.21 -11.90
C ASP A 140 13.85 -3.67 -13.31
N THR A 141 12.66 -3.12 -13.56
CA THR A 141 12.27 -2.54 -14.86
C THR A 141 12.57 -1.05 -14.98
N CYS A 142 12.61 -0.36 -13.85
CA CYS A 142 12.82 1.08 -13.82
C CYS A 142 14.30 1.38 -14.01
N LYS A 143 14.66 2.04 -15.11
CA LYS A 143 16.00 2.60 -15.31
C LYS A 143 16.18 3.79 -14.38
N THR A 144 16.39 3.55 -13.09
CA THR A 144 16.84 4.62 -12.18
C THR A 144 18.26 4.96 -12.60
N THR A 145 18.48 6.19 -13.06
CA THR A 145 19.84 6.62 -13.38
C THR A 145 20.65 6.64 -12.09
N VAL A 146 21.93 6.28 -12.16
CA VAL A 146 22.85 6.29 -11.00
C VAL A 146 22.81 7.66 -10.29
N PHE A 147 22.53 8.73 -11.05
CA PHE A 147 22.40 10.10 -10.56
C PHE A 147 21.19 10.32 -9.64
N GLU A 148 20.00 9.80 -9.96
CA GLU A 148 18.81 9.92 -9.10
C GLU A 148 18.99 9.19 -7.76
N ARG A 149 19.65 8.02 -7.80
CA ARG A 149 19.99 7.26 -6.58
C ARG A 149 21.00 7.98 -5.71
N LEU A 150 21.99 8.66 -6.30
CA LEU A 150 22.99 9.43 -5.58
C LEU A 150 22.42 10.75 -5.05
N ALA A 151 21.64 11.49 -5.84
CA ALA A 151 21.02 12.73 -5.42
C ALA A 151 20.11 12.53 -4.19
N ASN A 152 19.30 11.47 -4.16
CA ASN A 152 18.48 11.13 -2.99
C ASN A 152 19.32 10.75 -1.76
N LYS A 153 20.52 10.17 -1.97
CA LYS A 153 21.42 9.74 -0.88
C LYS A 153 22.28 10.87 -0.30
N PHE A 154 22.51 11.94 -1.07
CA PHE A 154 23.25 13.13 -0.61
C PHE A 154 22.35 14.18 0.04
N ILE A 155 21.04 14.15 -0.23
CA ILE A 155 20.06 15.12 0.31
C ILE A 155 19.37 14.57 1.58
N SER A 156 19.20 13.25 1.70
CA SER A 156 18.58 12.65 2.87
C SER A 156 19.65 12.07 3.82
N PRO A 157 19.64 12.45 5.12
CA PRO A 157 20.45 11.74 6.12
C PRO A 157 20.05 10.25 6.10
N ILE A 158 20.99 9.35 6.43
CA ILE A 158 20.81 7.89 6.50
C ILE A 158 19.40 7.57 6.99
N SER A 159 18.48 7.28 6.06
CA SER A 159 17.08 7.57 6.33
C SER A 159 16.45 6.48 7.16
N SER A 160 15.72 6.93 8.19
CA SER A 160 14.61 6.24 8.81
C SER A 160 13.65 5.66 7.76
N TYR A 161 12.85 4.69 8.18
CA TYR A 161 11.71 4.14 7.43
C TYR A 161 10.96 5.22 6.60
N GLN A 162 10.71 4.94 5.32
CA GLN A 162 9.89 5.78 4.44
C GLN A 162 8.71 4.96 3.91
N GLY A 163 7.56 5.09 4.56
CA GLY A 163 6.34 4.42 4.13
C GLY A 163 5.87 4.90 2.75
N HIS A 164 5.44 3.96 1.92
CA HIS A 164 4.85 4.22 0.61
C HIS A 164 3.87 3.10 0.24
N TYR A 165 2.68 3.44 -0.25
CA TYR A 165 1.74 2.45 -0.75
C TYR A 165 1.92 2.20 -2.23
N ILE A 166 1.90 0.94 -2.63
CA ILE A 166 1.87 0.51 -4.03
C ILE A 166 0.71 -0.46 -4.25
N LEU A 167 0.33 -0.64 -5.51
CA LEU A 167 -0.72 -1.58 -5.88
C LEU A 167 -0.12 -2.80 -6.60
N VAL A 168 -0.21 -3.98 -6.00
CA VAL A 168 0.25 -5.22 -6.63
C VAL A 168 -0.81 -5.69 -7.62
N ILE A 169 -0.43 -5.78 -8.89
CA ILE A 169 -1.33 -6.09 -10.01
C ILE A 169 -1.09 -7.48 -10.61
N GLY A 170 -0.09 -8.21 -10.13
CA GLY A 170 0.25 -9.48 -10.73
C GLY A 170 1.61 -10.04 -10.36
N TYR A 171 2.00 -11.09 -11.09
CA TYR A 171 3.27 -11.76 -10.93
C TYR A 171 3.73 -12.43 -12.23
N ILE A 172 5.02 -12.71 -12.31
CA ILE A 172 5.65 -13.57 -13.30
C ILE A 172 6.49 -14.63 -12.58
N THR A 173 6.20 -15.89 -12.87
CA THR A 173 6.94 -17.05 -12.38
C THR A 173 7.71 -17.66 -13.54
N ASN A 174 9.04 -17.76 -13.39
CA ASN A 174 9.88 -18.59 -14.24
C ASN A 174 10.38 -19.82 -13.46
N GLU A 175 11.27 -20.63 -14.05
CA GLU A 175 11.69 -21.91 -13.47
C GLU A 175 12.35 -21.81 -12.09
N SER A 176 12.92 -20.66 -11.73
CA SER A 176 13.68 -20.50 -10.48
C SER A 176 13.28 -19.29 -9.64
N ASN A 177 12.46 -18.37 -10.16
CA ASN A 177 12.18 -17.09 -9.52
C ASN A 177 10.72 -16.65 -9.69
N ASP A 178 10.21 -15.97 -8.66
CA ASP A 178 8.96 -15.24 -8.68
C ASP A 178 9.25 -13.73 -8.70
N PHE A 179 8.59 -13.03 -9.63
CA PHE A 179 8.63 -11.58 -9.78
C PHE A 179 7.25 -11.00 -9.53
N ILE A 180 7.20 -9.90 -8.79
CA ILE A 180 5.98 -9.16 -8.50
C ILE A 180 5.82 -8.07 -9.56
N ARG A 181 4.60 -7.90 -10.07
CA ARG A 181 4.21 -6.76 -10.90
C ARG A 181 3.34 -5.82 -10.07
N TYR A 182 3.70 -4.55 -10.04
CA TYR A 182 2.99 -3.54 -9.27
C TYR A 182 2.93 -2.22 -10.01
N VAL A 183 1.99 -1.36 -9.61
CA VAL A 183 1.86 0.01 -10.07
C VAL A 183 2.25 0.92 -8.91
N ASP A 184 3.13 1.87 -9.19
CA ASP A 184 3.66 2.80 -8.21
C ASP A 184 3.10 4.21 -8.48
N PRO A 185 2.27 4.76 -7.58
CA PRO A 185 1.70 6.10 -7.73
C PRO A 185 2.75 7.21 -7.89
N ALA A 186 3.97 7.02 -7.41
CA ALA A 186 5.05 8.01 -7.52
C ALA A 186 5.71 8.02 -8.92
N LYS A 187 5.40 7.06 -9.79
CA LYS A 187 5.89 7.00 -11.17
C LYS A 187 4.99 7.75 -12.12
N ASN A 188 5.50 8.07 -13.31
CA ASN A 188 4.73 8.80 -14.32
C ASN A 188 3.69 7.92 -15.01
N ASP A 189 4.04 6.67 -15.30
CA ASP A 189 3.17 5.70 -15.97
C ASP A 189 3.70 4.26 -15.80
N GLY A 190 2.93 3.31 -16.33
CA GLY A 190 3.34 1.92 -16.51
C GLY A 190 3.30 1.08 -15.22
N PHE A 191 4.03 -0.03 -15.27
CA PHE A 191 4.17 -0.96 -14.15
C PHE A 191 5.64 -1.20 -13.83
N CYS A 192 5.88 -1.47 -12.55
CA CYS A 192 7.17 -1.80 -12.00
C CYS A 192 7.28 -3.32 -11.75
N THR A 193 8.51 -3.77 -11.54
CA THR A 193 8.85 -5.17 -11.27
C THR A 193 9.85 -5.25 -10.14
N THR A 194 9.71 -6.24 -9.27
CA THR A 194 10.73 -6.61 -8.28
C THR A 194 10.77 -8.11 -8.11
N THR A 195 11.87 -8.66 -7.59
CA THR A 195 11.91 -10.04 -7.09
C THR A 195 11.04 -10.20 -5.84
N LYS A 196 10.59 -11.44 -5.59
CA LYS A 196 9.91 -11.82 -4.35
C LYS A 196 10.71 -11.47 -3.10
N GLU A 197 12.01 -11.74 -3.11
CA GLU A 197 12.88 -11.54 -1.95
C GLU A 197 12.97 -10.06 -1.58
N ASN A 198 13.08 -9.17 -2.59
CA ASN A 198 13.11 -7.73 -2.34
C ASN A 198 11.74 -7.17 -1.98
N PHE A 199 10.66 -7.70 -2.56
CA PHE A 199 9.29 -7.37 -2.16
C PHE A 199 9.02 -7.69 -0.69
N ASP A 200 9.33 -8.93 -0.26
CA ASP A 200 9.18 -9.35 1.13
C ASP A 200 10.07 -8.53 2.07
N LEU A 201 11.32 -8.24 1.67
CA LEU A 201 12.20 -7.35 2.45
C LEU A 201 11.59 -5.95 2.67
N ALA A 202 11.01 -5.37 1.62
CA ALA A 202 10.46 -4.01 1.67
C ALA A 202 9.17 -3.93 2.49
N ARG A 203 8.26 -4.91 2.36
CA ARG A 203 6.96 -4.92 3.05
C ARG A 203 6.98 -5.49 4.47
N LYS A 204 8.04 -6.22 4.85
CA LYS A 204 8.18 -6.83 6.19
C LYS A 204 9.16 -6.09 7.09
N THR A 205 9.59 -4.93 6.66
CA THR A 205 10.51 -4.09 7.41
C THR A 205 9.78 -3.36 8.54
N PHE A 206 10.46 -3.18 9.66
CA PHE A 206 9.98 -2.34 10.76
C PHE A 206 9.45 -0.99 10.27
N GLY A 207 8.24 -0.62 10.70
CA GLY A 207 7.52 0.58 10.27
C GLY A 207 6.38 0.33 9.27
N THR A 208 6.41 -0.79 8.55
CA THR A 208 5.33 -1.14 7.60
C THR A 208 4.15 -1.88 8.24
N ASP A 209 4.36 -2.40 9.46
CA ASP A 209 3.40 -3.29 10.17
C ASP A 209 2.91 -4.49 9.32
N GLU A 210 3.66 -4.83 8.26
CA GLU A 210 3.26 -5.78 7.22
C GLU A 210 1.88 -5.51 6.59
N ASP A 211 1.46 -4.25 6.56
CA ASP A 211 0.11 -3.87 6.16
C ASP A 211 -0.19 -4.24 4.70
N LEU A 212 -1.27 -5.01 4.53
CA LEU A 212 -1.79 -5.50 3.26
C LEU A 212 -3.30 -5.36 3.24
N ILE A 213 -3.87 -4.78 2.18
CA ILE A 213 -5.32 -4.72 2.00
C ILE A 213 -5.70 -5.61 0.83
N LEU A 214 -6.24 -6.78 1.16
CA LEU A 214 -6.69 -7.77 0.20
C LEU A 214 -8.16 -7.54 -0.15
N CYS A 215 -8.47 -7.43 -1.44
CA CYS A 215 -9.83 -7.19 -1.94
C CYS A 215 -10.45 -8.49 -2.46
N TYR A 216 -11.76 -8.64 -2.27
CA TYR A 216 -12.47 -9.87 -2.59
C TYR A 216 -13.64 -9.59 -3.54
N LYS A 217 -13.96 -10.56 -4.40
CA LYS A 217 -15.18 -10.47 -5.21
C LYS A 217 -16.39 -10.45 -4.28
N LYS A 218 -17.41 -9.65 -4.64
CA LYS A 218 -18.71 -9.74 -3.98
C LYS A 218 -19.24 -11.16 -4.18
N ARG A 219 -19.67 -11.79 -3.09
CA ARG A 219 -20.41 -13.06 -3.15
C ARG A 219 -21.79 -12.84 -3.73
#